data_AF-A0A1W9R1N6-F1
#
_entry.id   AF-A0A1W9R1N6-F1
#
_cell.length_a   1.000
_cell.length_b   1.000
_cell.length_c   1.000
_cell.angle_alpha   90.00
_cell.angle_beta   90.00
_cell.angle_gamma   90.00
#
_symmetry.space_group_name_H-M   'P 1'
#
loop_
_entity.id
_entity.type
_entity.pdbx_description
1 polymer ?
#
loop_
_entity_poly.entity_id
_entity_poly.type
_entity_poly.pdbx_seq_one_letter_code
_entity_poly.pdbx_strand_id
1 'polypeptide(L)'
;MKAKINIFTCLLIFIKIGFSQSYEIEIKTGFWSDTISRPEIKPIIEVYKNYLESNPDSIYDNPYWNSKEKEMYHDFDFSRNSLFRGQGGWTPKSLYDHFKPHILKVEKKDSSYLIQSLLYWEGADSLWQTYNPIAITRYYAIKEKNEWKLANALFFDTKNWFQQNEKYVTYYYKDTNLFHDSLIKQADYFCDSIIMRFKLQKPETVQFYIVDGVHEVGQLLGYDHYIYGFAYGKAINNIIISGNFKNNYLHELVHQLMPENEERHWLIDEGIPVWLAGSMGKTYKELAFEYANDYLDSDSASFGWALKCHINCYPFFAIVIDLIYDKVGDKGIIRLMNADTVDNEKLYRTIYEITSWKKEELWNKFKERIKDIADR
;
A
#
# COMPACT_ATOMS: atom_id res chain seq x y z
N MET A 1 33.39 34.10 50.77
CA MET A 1 33.71 33.08 49.74
C MET A 1 32.56 32.09 49.67
N LYS A 2 32.09 31.84 48.45
CA LYS A 2 30.82 31.24 48.00
C LYS A 2 30.27 30.04 48.82
N ALA A 3 29.02 30.18 49.28
CA ALA A 3 28.15 29.08 49.68
C ALA A 3 27.71 28.30 48.42
N LYS A 4 27.83 26.97 48.43
CA LYS A 4 27.30 26.09 47.38
C LYS A 4 25.90 25.62 47.80
N ILE A 5 24.88 26.19 47.17
CA ILE A 5 23.52 25.68 47.13
C ILE A 5 23.51 24.60 46.03
N ASN A 6 23.33 23.33 46.39
CA ASN A 6 23.02 22.29 45.41
C ASN A 6 21.50 22.22 45.27
N ILE A 7 21.03 22.78 44.15
CA ILE A 7 19.64 22.72 43.69
C ILE A 7 19.34 21.28 43.29
N PHE A 8 18.37 20.66 43.97
CA PHE A 8 17.76 19.42 43.55
C PHE A 8 16.89 19.70 42.31
N THR A 9 17.38 19.36 41.13
CA THR A 9 16.62 19.48 39.88
C THR A 9 15.66 18.30 39.78
N CYS A 10 14.38 18.52 40.10
CA CYS A 10 13.31 17.58 39.76
C CYS A 10 13.18 17.50 38.23
N LEU A 11 13.61 16.38 37.66
CA LEU A 11 13.36 16.03 36.27
C LEU A 11 11.88 15.61 36.15
N LEU A 12 11.02 16.55 35.75
CA LEU A 12 9.65 16.24 35.32
C LEU A 12 9.73 15.55 33.95
N ILE A 13 9.67 14.22 33.95
CA ILE A 13 9.40 13.43 32.75
C ILE A 13 7.95 13.70 32.36
N PHE A 14 7.74 14.57 31.38
CA PHE A 14 6.47 14.66 30.67
C PHE A 14 6.32 13.39 29.83
N ILE A 15 5.71 12.35 30.40
CA ILE A 15 5.10 11.29 29.60
C ILE A 15 3.99 11.97 28.82
N LYS A 16 4.19 12.15 27.50
CA LYS A 16 3.08 12.40 26.58
C LYS A 16 2.22 11.15 26.56
N ILE A 17 1.34 11.01 27.54
CA ILE A 17 0.19 10.14 27.41
C ILE A 17 -0.67 10.83 26.36
N GLY A 18 -0.56 10.37 25.11
CA GLY A 18 -1.53 10.71 24.10
C GLY A 18 -2.89 10.27 24.64
N PHE A 19 -3.68 11.23 25.12
CA PHE A 19 -5.09 10.99 25.39
C PHE A 19 -5.73 10.73 24.04
N SER A 20 -5.79 9.45 23.66
CA SER A 20 -6.68 8.97 22.62
C SER A 20 -8.07 9.46 23.00
N GLN A 21 -8.75 10.19 22.12
CA GLN A 21 -10.18 10.42 22.28
C GLN A 21 -10.84 9.04 22.28
N SER A 22 -11.30 8.59 23.46
CA SER A 22 -12.06 7.35 23.56
C SER A 22 -13.44 7.61 22.97
N TYR A 23 -13.75 6.97 21.85
CA TYR A 23 -15.10 6.84 21.33
C TYR A 23 -15.54 5.40 21.57
N GLU A 24 -16.82 5.23 21.89
CA GLU A 24 -17.41 3.91 22.03
C GLU A 24 -18.12 3.53 20.73
N ILE A 25 -17.89 2.31 20.27
CA ILE A 25 -18.54 1.75 19.10
C ILE A 25 -19.62 0.78 19.55
N GLU A 26 -20.81 0.98 19.02
CA GLU A 26 -21.87 -0.03 19.10
C GLU A 26 -21.60 -1.12 18.06
N ILE A 27 -21.48 -2.37 18.53
CA ILE A 27 -21.37 -3.55 17.67
C ILE A 27 -22.69 -4.30 17.70
N LYS A 28 -23.27 -4.49 16.51
CA LYS A 28 -24.42 -5.37 16.33
C LYS A 28 -23.94 -6.82 16.20
N THR A 29 -24.67 -7.74 16.83
CA THR A 29 -24.45 -9.18 16.69
C THR A 29 -25.70 -9.83 16.09
N GLY A 30 -25.52 -10.94 15.40
CA GLY A 30 -26.57 -11.74 14.81
C GLY A 30 -26.59 -13.15 15.40
N PHE A 31 -27.43 -14.02 14.86
CA PHE A 31 -27.58 -15.40 15.35
C PHE A 31 -26.25 -16.18 15.43
N TRP A 32 -25.36 -16.02 14.44
CA TRP A 32 -24.07 -16.71 14.38
C TRP A 32 -22.95 -16.06 15.21
N SER A 33 -23.25 -14.94 15.88
CA SER A 33 -22.32 -14.20 16.75
C SER A 33 -22.96 -13.88 18.11
N ASP A 34 -24.07 -14.54 18.46
CA ASP A 34 -24.75 -14.38 19.74
C ASP A 34 -23.92 -14.97 20.89
N THR A 35 -23.53 -14.10 21.82
CA THR A 35 -22.72 -14.48 22.98
C THR A 35 -23.53 -15.08 24.13
N ILE A 36 -24.87 -14.99 24.10
CA ILE A 36 -25.73 -15.63 25.10
C ILE A 36 -25.74 -17.14 24.88
N SER A 37 -25.98 -17.57 23.64
CA SER A 37 -25.93 -18.98 23.25
C SER A 37 -24.50 -19.52 23.09
N ARG A 38 -23.52 -18.64 22.82
CA ARG A 38 -22.10 -18.99 22.62
C ARG A 38 -21.17 -18.13 23.49
N PRO A 39 -21.12 -18.34 24.81
CA PRO A 39 -20.31 -17.52 25.71
C PRO A 39 -18.81 -17.58 25.40
N GLU A 40 -18.33 -18.63 24.73
CA GLU A 40 -16.93 -18.80 24.37
C GLU A 40 -16.42 -17.79 23.33
N ILE A 41 -17.31 -17.21 22.52
CA ILE A 41 -16.93 -16.18 21.53
C ILE A 41 -16.95 -14.76 22.09
N LYS A 42 -17.43 -14.55 23.33
CA LYS A 42 -17.47 -13.22 23.95
C LYS A 42 -16.09 -12.52 23.97
N PRO A 43 -14.98 -13.18 24.40
CA PRO A 43 -13.66 -12.55 24.36
C PRO A 43 -13.16 -12.24 22.94
N ILE A 44 -13.67 -12.95 21.93
CA ILE A 44 -13.33 -12.75 20.51
C ILE A 44 -13.98 -11.48 19.98
N ILE A 45 -15.25 -11.27 20.32
CA ILE A 45 -15.96 -10.03 19.99
C ILE A 45 -15.35 -8.84 20.74
N GLU A 46 -14.92 -9.05 21.98
CA GLU A 46 -14.31 -8.00 22.80
C GLU A 46 -12.96 -7.53 22.23
N VAL A 47 -12.05 -8.43 21.82
CA VAL A 47 -10.81 -8.00 21.17
C VAL A 47 -11.07 -7.25 19.87
N TYR A 48 -12.09 -7.66 19.10
CA TYR A 48 -12.48 -6.96 17.88
C TYR A 48 -13.02 -5.57 18.19
N LYS A 49 -13.92 -5.41 19.18
CA LYS A 49 -14.41 -4.10 19.63
C LYS A 49 -13.27 -3.19 20.04
N ASN A 50 -12.41 -3.69 20.91
CA ASN A 50 -11.30 -2.94 21.45
C ASN A 50 -10.33 -2.49 20.33
N TYR A 51 -10.12 -3.34 19.32
CA TYR A 51 -9.35 -2.96 18.13
C TYR A 51 -9.99 -1.77 17.39
N LEU A 52 -11.28 -1.84 17.09
CA LEU A 52 -11.96 -0.77 16.36
C LEU A 52 -11.94 0.56 17.14
N GLU A 53 -11.98 0.52 18.48
CA GLU A 53 -11.90 1.69 19.37
C GLU A 53 -10.46 2.21 19.58
N SER A 54 -9.47 1.52 19.02
CA SER A 54 -8.04 1.79 19.20
C SER A 54 -7.41 2.47 17.97
N ASN A 55 -8.06 3.49 17.42
CA ASN A 55 -7.55 4.28 16.29
C ASN A 55 -6.90 3.43 15.16
N PRO A 56 -7.65 2.47 14.57
CA PRO A 56 -7.11 1.54 13.56
C PRO A 56 -6.66 2.21 12.25
N ASP A 57 -6.89 3.51 12.09
CA ASP A 57 -6.43 4.32 10.96
C ASP A 57 -4.92 4.65 11.01
N SER A 58 -4.27 4.41 12.15
CA SER A 58 -2.88 4.78 12.42
C SER A 58 -1.98 3.57 12.67
N ILE A 59 -0.70 3.68 12.29
CA ILE A 59 0.34 2.68 12.61
C ILE A 59 0.98 3.06 13.94
N TYR A 60 0.85 2.17 14.92
CA TYR A 60 1.51 2.25 16.21
C TYR A 60 1.53 0.85 16.86
N ASP A 61 2.15 0.69 18.02
CA ASP A 61 2.10 -0.58 18.77
C ASP A 61 0.69 -0.86 19.32
N ASN A 62 -0.21 -1.32 18.46
CA ASN A 62 -1.60 -1.58 18.80
C ASN A 62 -1.69 -2.83 19.70
N PRO A 63 -2.25 -2.72 20.92
CA PRO A 63 -2.26 -3.83 21.87
C PRO A 63 -3.22 -4.97 21.48
N TYR A 64 -4.12 -4.76 20.52
CA TYR A 64 -5.11 -5.74 20.10
C TYR A 64 -4.70 -6.49 18.83
N TRP A 65 -3.56 -6.14 18.23
CA TRP A 65 -2.97 -6.88 17.11
C TRP A 65 -1.83 -7.78 17.56
N ASN A 66 -1.66 -8.92 16.89
CA ASN A 66 -0.64 -9.91 17.25
C ASN A 66 0.78 -9.35 17.08
N SER A 67 1.71 -9.78 17.95
CA SER A 67 3.08 -9.24 17.95
C SER A 67 3.87 -9.63 16.71
N LYS A 68 3.68 -10.86 16.21
CA LYS A 68 4.42 -11.39 15.06
C LYS A 68 4.25 -10.52 13.82
N GLU A 69 3.01 -10.16 13.47
CA GLU A 69 2.75 -9.33 12.28
C GLU A 69 3.24 -7.89 12.47
N LYS A 70 3.15 -7.32 13.68
CA LYS A 70 3.72 -5.99 13.97
C LYS A 70 5.25 -5.94 13.89
N GLU A 71 5.92 -7.06 14.18
CA GLU A 71 7.37 -7.18 14.02
C GLU A 71 7.78 -7.32 12.55
N MET A 72 7.00 -8.08 11.77
CA MET A 72 7.29 -8.35 10.36
C MET A 72 6.92 -7.20 9.43
N TYR A 73 5.90 -6.41 9.76
CA TYR A 73 5.29 -5.44 8.86
C TYR A 73 5.11 -4.08 9.51
N HIS A 74 5.60 -3.04 8.83
CA HIS A 74 5.32 -1.66 9.23
C HIS A 74 3.81 -1.40 9.19
N ASP A 75 3.16 -1.72 8.08
CA ASP A 75 1.71 -1.69 7.96
C ASP A 75 1.13 -3.09 8.23
N PHE A 76 0.82 -3.37 9.50
CA PHE A 76 0.46 -4.71 9.96
C PHE A 76 -1.02 -5.07 9.78
N ASP A 77 -1.94 -4.13 9.56
CA ASP A 77 -3.33 -4.42 9.18
C ASP A 77 -3.52 -4.11 7.70
N PHE A 78 -3.56 -5.16 6.87
CA PHE A 78 -3.61 -5.00 5.41
C PHE A 78 -4.93 -4.40 4.93
N SER A 79 -5.95 -4.41 5.77
CA SER A 79 -7.26 -3.85 5.44
C SER A 79 -7.28 -2.33 5.66
N ARG A 80 -6.58 -1.82 6.69
CA ARG A 80 -6.77 -0.44 7.18
C ARG A 80 -6.58 0.64 6.11
N ASN A 81 -5.63 0.44 5.19
CA ASN A 81 -5.28 1.45 4.19
C ASN A 81 -6.48 1.73 3.26
N SER A 82 -7.15 0.67 2.80
CA SER A 82 -8.34 0.77 1.95
C SER A 82 -9.53 1.44 2.68
N LEU A 83 -9.71 1.19 3.97
CA LEU A 83 -10.83 1.75 4.75
C LEU A 83 -10.61 3.21 5.17
N PHE A 84 -9.42 3.56 5.65
CA PHE A 84 -9.18 4.86 6.31
C PHE A 84 -8.34 5.83 5.48
N ARG A 85 -7.33 5.33 4.74
CA ARG A 85 -6.34 6.18 4.04
C ARG A 85 -6.60 6.35 2.54
N GLY A 86 -7.44 5.50 1.95
CA GLY A 86 -7.86 5.59 0.55
C GLY A 86 -8.83 6.75 0.28
N GLN A 87 -9.66 6.61 -0.77
CA GLN A 87 -10.62 7.63 -1.22
C GLN A 87 -11.67 8.07 -0.17
N GLY A 88 -11.78 7.35 0.95
CA GLY A 88 -12.73 7.67 2.02
C GLY A 88 -12.25 8.77 2.97
N GLY A 89 -10.95 8.86 3.27
CA GLY A 89 -10.41 9.85 4.23
C GLY A 89 -11.11 9.86 5.60
N TRP A 90 -11.69 8.72 6.00
CA TRP A 90 -12.51 8.62 7.21
C TRP A 90 -11.63 8.47 8.45
N THR A 91 -11.97 9.20 9.51
CA THR A 91 -11.49 8.82 10.84
C THR A 91 -12.29 7.61 11.31
N PRO A 92 -11.75 6.76 12.20
CA PRO A 92 -12.49 5.63 12.75
C PRO A 92 -13.84 6.05 13.35
N LYS A 93 -13.88 7.15 14.09
CA LYS A 93 -15.12 7.69 14.64
C LYS A 93 -16.13 8.03 13.54
N SER A 94 -15.72 8.80 12.52
CA SER A 94 -16.66 9.20 11.45
C SER A 94 -17.10 8.01 10.59
N LEU A 95 -16.23 7.01 10.39
CA LEU A 95 -16.58 5.77 9.72
C LEU A 95 -17.67 5.01 10.50
N TYR A 96 -17.43 4.71 11.78
CA TYR A 96 -18.32 3.89 12.60
C TYR A 96 -19.55 4.63 13.12
N ASP A 97 -19.58 5.96 13.06
CA ASP A 97 -20.80 6.73 13.28
C ASP A 97 -21.85 6.44 12.19
N HIS A 98 -21.41 6.25 10.94
CA HIS A 98 -22.28 5.96 9.80
C HIS A 98 -22.40 4.45 9.53
N PHE A 99 -21.26 3.78 9.35
CA PHE A 99 -21.18 2.36 9.00
C PHE A 99 -21.00 1.52 10.26
N LYS A 100 -22.12 1.18 10.90
CA LYS A 100 -22.12 0.42 12.15
C LYS A 100 -21.61 -1.01 11.89
N PRO A 101 -20.59 -1.48 12.64
CA PRO A 101 -20.13 -2.85 12.54
C PRO A 101 -21.21 -3.84 13.00
N HIS A 102 -21.56 -4.78 12.14
CA HIS A 102 -22.42 -5.91 12.44
C HIS A 102 -21.63 -7.20 12.23
N ILE A 103 -21.26 -7.86 13.34
CA ILE A 103 -20.57 -9.15 13.28
C ILE A 103 -21.56 -10.20 12.76
N LEU A 104 -21.38 -10.59 11.50
CA LEU A 104 -22.23 -11.59 10.85
C LEU A 104 -21.97 -12.98 11.41
N LYS A 105 -20.69 -13.29 11.68
CA LYS A 105 -20.26 -14.65 12.06
C LYS A 105 -18.96 -14.62 12.87
N VAL A 106 -18.90 -15.47 13.89
CA VAL A 106 -17.64 -15.86 14.55
C VAL A 106 -17.50 -17.38 14.46
N GLU A 107 -16.53 -17.85 13.67
CA GLU A 107 -16.33 -19.26 13.38
C GLU A 107 -15.00 -19.76 13.96
N LYS A 108 -15.04 -20.85 14.73
CA LYS A 108 -13.81 -21.50 15.19
C LYS A 108 -13.09 -22.18 14.02
N LYS A 109 -11.80 -21.92 13.85
CA LYS A 109 -10.91 -22.53 12.85
C LYS A 109 -9.67 -23.06 13.57
N ASP A 110 -9.57 -24.36 13.77
CA ASP A 110 -8.49 -24.98 14.56
C ASP A 110 -8.36 -24.32 15.96
N SER A 111 -7.25 -23.59 16.19
CA SER A 111 -6.96 -22.86 17.43
C SER A 111 -7.29 -21.35 17.37
N SER A 112 -7.87 -20.86 16.28
CA SER A 112 -8.23 -19.46 16.04
C SER A 112 -9.73 -19.30 15.79
N TYR A 113 -10.18 -18.05 15.67
CA TYR A 113 -11.55 -17.71 15.30
C TYR A 113 -11.57 -16.73 14.13
N LEU A 114 -12.28 -17.05 13.05
CA LEU A 114 -12.56 -16.11 11.97
C LEU A 114 -13.74 -15.22 12.37
N ILE A 115 -13.55 -13.91 12.29
CA ILE A 115 -14.56 -12.88 12.50
C ILE A 115 -14.91 -12.28 11.14
N GLN A 116 -16.19 -12.31 10.77
CA GLN A 116 -16.71 -11.62 9.59
C GLN A 116 -17.65 -10.50 10.04
N SER A 117 -17.36 -9.27 9.63
CA SER A 117 -18.08 -8.09 10.08
C SER A 117 -18.53 -7.21 8.92
N LEU A 118 -19.83 -6.97 8.83
CA LEU A 118 -20.44 -6.07 7.87
C LEU A 118 -20.34 -4.63 8.35
N LEU A 119 -19.83 -3.74 7.50
CA LEU A 119 -19.87 -2.30 7.73
C LEU A 119 -21.02 -1.70 6.89
N TYR A 120 -22.13 -1.39 7.57
CA TYR A 120 -23.38 -0.99 6.92
C TYR A 120 -23.94 0.30 7.52
N TRP A 121 -24.43 1.20 6.66
CA TRP A 121 -25.08 2.43 7.06
C TRP A 121 -26.60 2.30 6.98
N GLU A 122 -27.23 2.22 8.14
CA GLU A 122 -28.69 2.24 8.27
C GLU A 122 -29.25 3.63 7.93
N GLY A 123 -30.12 3.69 6.92
CA GLY A 123 -30.70 4.95 6.46
C GLY A 123 -29.78 5.77 5.53
N ALA A 124 -28.82 5.13 4.86
CA ALA A 124 -28.00 5.77 3.82
C ALA A 124 -28.89 6.50 2.79
N ASP A 125 -28.49 7.72 2.42
CA ASP A 125 -29.15 8.50 1.37
C ASP A 125 -28.96 7.87 -0.01
N SER A 126 -29.62 8.44 -1.04
CA SER A 126 -29.58 7.89 -2.40
C SER A 126 -28.17 7.77 -2.99
N LEU A 127 -27.23 8.63 -2.58
CA LEU A 127 -25.85 8.54 -3.05
C LEU A 127 -25.14 7.34 -2.42
N TRP A 128 -25.25 7.20 -1.09
CA TRP A 128 -24.56 6.17 -0.33
C TRP A 128 -25.20 4.78 -0.44
N GLN A 129 -26.46 4.68 -0.85
CA GLN A 129 -27.13 3.39 -1.09
C GLN A 129 -26.39 2.49 -2.09
N THR A 130 -25.78 3.07 -3.13
CA THR A 130 -25.04 2.28 -4.13
C THR A 130 -23.72 1.71 -3.56
N TYR A 131 -23.20 2.31 -2.50
CA TYR A 131 -21.94 1.95 -1.86
C TYR A 131 -22.14 1.19 -0.55
N ASN A 132 -23.38 0.83 -0.20
CA ASN A 132 -23.75 0.23 1.08
C ASN A 132 -24.13 -1.25 0.88
N PRO A 133 -23.45 -2.22 1.53
CA PRO A 133 -22.38 -2.04 2.51
C PRO A 133 -21.05 -1.61 1.88
N ILE A 134 -20.25 -0.88 2.65
CA ILE A 134 -18.92 -0.43 2.18
C ILE A 134 -17.89 -1.54 2.25
N ALA A 135 -18.05 -2.49 3.18
CA ALA A 135 -17.16 -3.61 3.35
C ALA A 135 -17.81 -4.75 4.15
N ILE A 136 -17.30 -5.96 3.93
CA ILE A 136 -17.37 -7.08 4.84
C ILE A 136 -15.92 -7.45 5.18
N THR A 137 -15.48 -7.15 6.40
CA THR A 137 -14.11 -7.38 6.86
C THR A 137 -13.94 -8.78 7.44
N ARG A 138 -12.72 -9.29 7.36
CA ARG A 138 -12.30 -10.62 7.81
C ARG A 138 -11.04 -10.49 8.64
N TYR A 139 -11.13 -10.88 9.90
CA TYR A 139 -9.97 -10.98 10.78
C TYR A 139 -9.94 -12.35 11.45
N TYR A 140 -8.74 -12.83 11.74
CA TYR A 140 -8.58 -13.94 12.66
C TYR A 140 -8.28 -13.41 14.06
N ALA A 141 -8.94 -13.96 15.07
CA ALA A 141 -8.54 -13.83 16.45
C ALA A 141 -7.71 -15.07 16.85
N ILE A 142 -6.50 -14.81 17.32
CA ILE A 142 -5.55 -15.83 17.80
C ILE A 142 -5.20 -15.60 19.26
N LYS A 143 -4.79 -16.67 19.93
CA LYS A 143 -4.40 -16.61 21.34
C LYS A 143 -2.88 -16.45 21.45
N GLU A 144 -2.45 -15.35 22.07
CA GLU A 144 -1.05 -15.02 22.33
C GLU A 144 -0.88 -14.73 23.83
N LYS A 145 0.01 -15.47 24.53
CA LYS A 145 0.28 -15.28 25.98
C LYS A 145 -1.00 -15.22 26.84
N ASN A 146 -1.99 -16.05 26.52
CA ASN A 146 -3.33 -16.12 27.12
C ASN A 146 -4.31 -14.98 26.79
N GLU A 147 -3.92 -14.01 25.97
CA GLU A 147 -4.79 -12.95 25.48
C GLU A 147 -5.23 -13.22 24.04
N TRP A 148 -6.39 -12.71 23.65
CA TRP A 148 -6.79 -12.71 22.24
C TRP A 148 -6.19 -11.50 21.53
N LYS A 149 -5.73 -11.72 20.29
CA LYS A 149 -5.20 -10.70 19.39
C LYS A 149 -5.76 -10.92 17.99
N LEU A 150 -5.95 -9.85 17.24
CA LEU A 150 -6.30 -9.91 15.82
C LEU A 150 -5.08 -10.19 14.95
N ALA A 151 -5.34 -10.76 13.78
CA ALA A 151 -4.36 -11.10 12.76
C ALA A 151 -5.00 -11.04 11.37
N ASN A 152 -4.16 -10.82 10.35
CA ASN A 152 -4.57 -10.81 8.96
C ASN A 152 -5.13 -12.17 8.52
N ALA A 153 -6.16 -12.16 7.68
CA ALA A 153 -6.70 -13.39 7.09
C ALA A 153 -5.71 -14.09 6.15
N LEU A 154 -4.85 -13.32 5.47
CA LEU A 154 -3.86 -13.79 4.49
C LEU A 154 -3.17 -15.09 4.92
N PHE A 155 -2.52 -15.10 6.07
CA PHE A 155 -1.65 -16.22 6.49
C PHE A 155 -2.42 -17.48 6.90
N PHE A 156 -3.69 -17.36 7.26
CA PHE A 156 -4.53 -18.50 7.62
C PHE A 156 -5.18 -19.11 6.38
N ASP A 157 -5.64 -18.26 5.46
CA ASP A 157 -6.34 -18.68 4.26
C ASP A 157 -5.38 -19.28 3.22
N THR A 158 -4.12 -18.85 3.24
CA THR A 158 -3.08 -19.30 2.30
C THR A 158 -2.17 -20.39 2.86
N LYS A 159 -2.42 -20.87 4.09
CA LYS A 159 -1.53 -21.82 4.80
C LYS A 159 -1.23 -23.13 4.04
N ASN A 160 -2.14 -23.52 3.16
CA ASN A 160 -2.07 -24.76 2.38
C ASN A 160 -1.89 -24.50 0.87
N TRP A 161 -1.56 -23.27 0.47
CA TRP A 161 -1.32 -22.95 -0.93
C TRP A 161 -0.01 -23.56 -1.40
N PHE A 162 0.11 -23.75 -2.72
CA PHE A 162 1.38 -24.09 -3.31
C PHE A 162 2.35 -22.93 -3.12
N GLN A 163 3.61 -23.28 -2.88
CA GLN A 163 4.70 -22.35 -2.67
C GLN A 163 5.85 -22.68 -3.61
N GLN A 164 6.36 -21.67 -4.30
CA GLN A 164 7.62 -21.75 -5.06
C GLN A 164 8.57 -20.67 -4.55
N ASN A 165 9.79 -21.07 -4.17
CA ASN A 165 10.83 -20.14 -3.75
C ASN A 165 11.80 -19.90 -4.91
N GLU A 166 11.96 -18.63 -5.29
CA GLU A 166 12.87 -18.19 -6.33
C GLU A 166 13.91 -17.21 -5.75
N LYS A 167 14.79 -16.67 -6.60
CA LYS A 167 15.95 -15.92 -6.11
C LYS A 167 15.56 -14.67 -5.31
N TYR A 168 14.52 -13.96 -5.74
CA TYR A 168 14.04 -12.71 -5.13
C TYR A 168 12.62 -12.79 -4.57
N VAL A 169 11.83 -13.76 -5.03
CA VAL A 169 10.39 -13.82 -4.79
C VAL A 169 10.00 -15.21 -4.30
N THR A 170 9.15 -15.27 -3.28
CA THR A 170 8.41 -16.48 -2.92
C THR A 170 6.98 -16.36 -3.44
N TYR A 171 6.61 -17.20 -4.39
CA TYR A 171 5.29 -17.24 -4.98
C TYR A 171 4.35 -18.15 -4.20
N TYR A 172 3.13 -17.70 -3.98
CA TYR A 172 2.03 -18.42 -3.34
C TYR A 172 0.82 -18.45 -4.28
N TYR A 173 0.24 -19.62 -4.50
CA TYR A 173 -0.90 -19.77 -5.42
C TYR A 173 -1.77 -20.98 -5.07
N LYS A 174 -3.07 -20.86 -5.30
CA LYS A 174 -4.06 -21.89 -4.99
C LYS A 174 -4.13 -23.03 -6.02
N ASP A 175 -3.84 -22.72 -7.29
CA ASP A 175 -3.96 -23.64 -8.42
C ASP A 175 -2.73 -23.50 -9.33
N THR A 176 -2.12 -24.64 -9.65
CA THR A 176 -0.95 -24.73 -10.54
C THR A 176 -1.20 -24.17 -11.93
N ASN A 177 -2.46 -24.09 -12.40
CA ASN A 177 -2.80 -23.47 -13.68
C ASN A 177 -2.54 -21.96 -13.70
N LEU A 178 -2.47 -21.31 -12.53
CA LEU A 178 -2.18 -19.89 -12.40
C LEU A 178 -0.67 -19.60 -12.47
N PHE A 179 0.14 -20.66 -12.45
CA PHE A 179 1.58 -20.57 -12.34
C PHE A 179 2.24 -20.69 -13.71
N HIS A 180 3.18 -19.78 -14.00
CA HIS A 180 3.85 -19.68 -15.29
C HIS A 180 5.37 -19.56 -15.14
N ASP A 181 6.09 -20.69 -15.19
CA ASP A 181 7.55 -20.77 -15.02
C ASP A 181 8.34 -19.75 -15.86
N SER A 182 7.89 -19.47 -17.09
CA SER A 182 8.57 -18.54 -17.98
C SER A 182 8.53 -17.10 -17.47
N LEU A 183 7.42 -16.67 -16.85
CA LEU A 183 7.27 -15.32 -16.32
C LEU A 183 8.13 -15.12 -15.08
N ILE A 184 8.29 -16.17 -14.27
CA ILE A 184 9.12 -16.16 -13.06
C ILE A 184 10.59 -16.01 -13.41
N LYS A 185 11.08 -16.79 -14.36
CA LYS A 185 12.45 -16.64 -14.85
C LYS A 185 12.70 -15.24 -15.41
N GLN A 186 11.72 -14.67 -16.10
CA GLN A 186 11.80 -13.29 -16.57
C GLN A 186 11.87 -12.28 -15.43
N ALA A 187 11.12 -12.48 -14.34
CA ALA A 187 11.19 -11.64 -13.15
C ALA A 187 12.57 -11.69 -12.50
N ASP A 188 13.15 -12.88 -12.33
CA ASP A 188 14.50 -13.04 -11.77
C ASP A 188 15.57 -12.37 -12.63
N TYR A 189 15.54 -12.58 -13.96
CA TYR A 189 16.45 -11.91 -14.89
C TYR A 189 16.28 -10.39 -14.88
N PHE A 190 15.04 -9.91 -14.79
CA PHE A 190 14.75 -8.49 -14.70
C PHE A 190 15.34 -7.90 -13.42
N CYS A 191 15.07 -8.50 -12.26
CA CYS A 191 15.64 -8.08 -10.96
C CYS A 191 17.16 -8.06 -11.00
N ASP A 192 17.79 -9.11 -11.54
CA ASP A 192 19.24 -9.19 -11.74
C ASP A 192 19.76 -8.02 -12.58
N SER A 193 19.06 -7.68 -13.67
CA SER A 193 19.46 -6.59 -14.56
C SER A 193 19.44 -5.23 -13.86
N ILE A 194 18.42 -4.95 -13.04
CA ILE A 194 18.27 -3.69 -12.31
C ILE A 194 19.29 -3.59 -11.19
N ILE A 195 19.45 -4.66 -10.39
CA ILE A 195 20.43 -4.73 -9.31
C ILE A 195 21.84 -4.51 -9.86
N MET A 196 22.20 -5.20 -10.94
CA MET A 196 23.53 -5.08 -11.54
C MET A 196 23.77 -3.69 -12.14
N ARG A 197 22.78 -3.14 -12.86
CA ARG A 197 22.87 -1.83 -13.51
C ARG A 197 23.10 -0.70 -12.51
N PHE A 198 22.31 -0.68 -11.43
CA PHE A 198 22.36 0.40 -10.43
C PHE A 198 23.19 0.06 -9.19
N LYS A 199 23.80 -1.13 -9.15
CA LYS A 199 24.57 -1.67 -8.01
C LYS A 199 23.79 -1.63 -6.70
N LEU A 200 22.51 -2.02 -6.78
CA LEU A 200 21.61 -2.01 -5.64
C LEU A 200 21.91 -3.18 -4.70
N GLN A 201 21.48 -3.05 -3.46
CA GLN A 201 21.47 -4.17 -2.54
C GLN A 201 20.37 -5.15 -2.96
N LYS A 202 20.60 -6.44 -2.68
CA LYS A 202 19.55 -7.44 -2.83
C LYS A 202 18.43 -7.12 -1.84
N PRO A 203 17.16 -7.04 -2.26
CA PRO A 203 16.06 -6.77 -1.35
C PRO A 203 15.82 -7.97 -0.43
N GLU A 204 15.02 -7.74 0.60
CA GLU A 204 14.35 -8.84 1.29
C GLU A 204 13.50 -9.66 0.30
N THR A 205 13.20 -10.91 0.67
CA THR A 205 12.39 -11.75 -0.21
C THR A 205 10.98 -11.20 -0.28
N VAL A 206 10.51 -10.97 -1.52
CA VAL A 206 9.17 -10.48 -1.80
C VAL A 206 8.20 -11.65 -1.76
N GLN A 207 7.08 -11.52 -1.05
CA GLN A 207 6.02 -12.52 -1.06
C GLN A 207 5.01 -12.16 -2.16
N PHE A 208 4.76 -13.09 -3.08
CA PHE A 208 3.92 -12.83 -4.23
C PHE A 208 2.73 -13.79 -4.28
N TYR A 209 1.52 -13.28 -4.08
CA TYR A 209 0.29 -14.07 -4.11
C TYR A 209 -0.39 -13.94 -5.48
N ILE A 210 -0.64 -15.08 -6.12
CA ILE A 210 -1.32 -15.15 -7.43
C ILE A 210 -2.72 -15.72 -7.21
N VAL A 211 -3.72 -14.93 -7.58
CA VAL A 211 -5.15 -15.23 -7.39
C VAL A 211 -5.97 -14.95 -8.64
N ASP A 212 -7.23 -15.39 -8.64
CA ASP A 212 -8.15 -15.20 -9.76
C ASP A 212 -9.05 -13.98 -9.55
N GLY A 213 -8.63 -12.86 -10.15
CA GLY A 213 -9.42 -11.64 -10.19
C GLY A 213 -9.41 -10.83 -8.90
N VAL A 214 -10.06 -9.68 -9.02
CA VAL A 214 -10.17 -8.62 -8.00
C VAL A 214 -10.79 -9.06 -6.68
N HIS A 215 -11.72 -10.03 -6.71
CA HIS A 215 -12.41 -10.46 -5.50
C HIS A 215 -11.46 -11.20 -4.55
N GLU A 216 -10.63 -12.09 -5.09
CA GLU A 216 -9.66 -12.82 -4.30
C GLU A 216 -8.52 -11.91 -3.80
N VAL A 217 -8.16 -10.87 -4.56
CA VAL A 217 -7.26 -9.82 -4.05
C VAL A 217 -7.84 -9.20 -2.78
N GLY A 218 -9.12 -8.85 -2.79
CA GLY A 218 -9.84 -8.36 -1.61
C GLY A 218 -9.81 -9.34 -0.43
N GLN A 219 -10.04 -10.62 -0.69
CA GLN A 219 -10.02 -11.66 0.33
C GLN A 219 -8.66 -11.75 1.05
N LEU A 220 -7.57 -11.66 0.30
CA LEU A 220 -6.22 -11.65 0.85
C LEU A 220 -5.89 -10.37 1.64
N LEU A 221 -6.55 -9.25 1.32
CA LEU A 221 -6.50 -8.00 2.08
C LEU A 221 -7.43 -7.97 3.30
N GLY A 222 -8.16 -9.05 3.57
CA GLY A 222 -9.07 -9.14 4.72
C GLY A 222 -10.51 -8.72 4.41
N TYR A 223 -10.98 -8.87 3.16
CA TYR A 223 -12.34 -8.50 2.76
C TYR A 223 -13.08 -9.62 2.01
N ASP A 224 -14.31 -9.92 2.42
CA ASP A 224 -15.26 -10.64 1.54
C ASP A 224 -15.94 -9.69 0.56
N HIS A 225 -16.01 -8.41 0.91
CA HIS A 225 -16.55 -7.34 0.06
C HIS A 225 -15.87 -6.04 0.47
N TYR A 226 -15.54 -5.17 -0.49
CA TYR A 226 -15.02 -3.84 -0.22
C TYR A 226 -15.13 -2.96 -1.45
N ILE A 227 -15.45 -1.68 -1.26
CA ILE A 227 -15.62 -0.72 -2.37
C ILE A 227 -14.33 0.06 -2.68
N TYR A 228 -13.48 0.28 -1.67
CA TYR A 228 -12.30 1.14 -1.78
C TYR A 228 -11.05 0.32 -2.06
N GLY A 229 -10.34 0.61 -3.15
CA GLY A 229 -9.13 -0.15 -3.51
C GLY A 229 -9.41 -1.43 -4.31
N PHE A 230 -10.56 -1.48 -4.98
CA PHE A 230 -10.87 -2.49 -6.00
C PHE A 230 -9.82 -2.42 -7.12
N ALA A 231 -8.93 -3.40 -7.16
CA ALA A 231 -7.83 -3.44 -8.11
C ALA A 231 -7.42 -4.88 -8.42
N TYR A 232 -6.89 -5.10 -9.62
CA TYR A 232 -6.30 -6.38 -10.01
C TYR A 232 -4.93 -6.63 -9.37
N GLY A 233 -4.37 -5.68 -8.64
CA GLY A 233 -3.15 -5.89 -7.91
C GLY A 233 -2.98 -4.89 -6.77
N LYS A 234 -2.19 -5.30 -5.77
CA LYS A 234 -1.89 -4.49 -4.60
C LYS A 234 -0.50 -4.86 -4.07
N ALA A 235 0.31 -3.86 -3.75
CA ALA A 235 1.54 -4.03 -2.98
C ALA A 235 1.37 -3.41 -1.58
N ILE A 236 1.83 -4.12 -0.55
CA ILE A 236 1.83 -3.67 0.86
C ILE A 236 3.04 -4.30 1.55
N ASN A 237 3.90 -3.50 2.17
CA ASN A 237 5.20 -3.95 2.69
C ASN A 237 5.99 -4.68 1.58
N ASN A 238 6.54 -5.86 1.88
CA ASN A 238 7.19 -6.77 0.92
C ASN A 238 6.22 -7.80 0.30
N ILE A 239 4.90 -7.55 0.33
CA ILE A 239 3.88 -8.42 -0.25
C ILE A 239 3.32 -7.79 -1.52
N ILE A 240 3.27 -8.57 -2.60
CA ILE A 240 2.55 -8.26 -3.85
C ILE A 240 1.42 -9.27 -4.00
N ILE A 241 0.21 -8.79 -4.26
CA ILE A 241 -0.96 -9.61 -4.57
C ILE A 241 -1.40 -9.28 -5.99
N SER A 242 -1.59 -10.31 -6.82
CA SER A 242 -2.06 -10.19 -8.19
C SER A 242 -3.29 -11.04 -8.44
N GLY A 243 -4.37 -10.39 -8.90
CA GLY A 243 -5.55 -11.03 -9.48
C GLY A 243 -5.51 -11.11 -11.01
N ASN A 244 -4.41 -10.74 -11.66
CA ASN A 244 -4.28 -10.79 -13.11
C ASN A 244 -3.09 -11.69 -13.51
N PHE A 245 -3.42 -12.93 -13.85
CA PHE A 245 -2.53 -14.04 -14.24
C PHE A 245 -1.45 -13.72 -15.26
N LYS A 246 -1.59 -12.61 -15.98
CA LYS A 246 -0.75 -12.28 -17.14
C LYS A 246 0.42 -11.36 -16.80
N ASN A 247 0.40 -10.72 -15.64
CA ASN A 247 1.35 -9.65 -15.39
C ASN A 247 2.51 -10.20 -14.57
N ASN A 248 3.68 -10.21 -15.18
CA ASN A 248 4.90 -10.03 -14.44
C ASN A 248 4.81 -8.62 -13.82
N TYR A 249 4.55 -8.50 -12.51
CA TYR A 249 4.44 -7.19 -11.81
C TYR A 249 5.85 -6.60 -11.64
N LEU A 250 6.56 -6.46 -12.75
CA LEU A 250 7.88 -5.87 -12.80
C LEU A 250 7.87 -4.46 -12.20
N HIS A 251 6.78 -3.70 -12.42
CA HIS A 251 6.57 -2.39 -11.80
C HIS A 251 6.70 -2.45 -10.28
N GLU A 252 5.93 -3.34 -9.63
CA GLU A 252 5.98 -3.51 -8.18
C GLU A 252 7.32 -4.10 -7.72
N LEU A 253 7.96 -4.96 -8.51
CA LEU A 253 9.29 -5.44 -8.20
C LEU A 253 10.32 -4.30 -8.22
N VAL A 254 10.21 -3.30 -9.10
CA VAL A 254 11.10 -2.13 -9.05
C VAL A 254 10.94 -1.39 -7.73
N HIS A 255 9.72 -1.19 -7.24
CA HIS A 255 9.47 -0.59 -5.92
C HIS A 255 10.23 -1.32 -4.81
N GLN A 256 10.23 -2.65 -4.82
CA GLN A 256 10.93 -3.48 -3.83
C GLN A 256 12.47 -3.45 -4.00
N LEU A 257 12.98 -3.15 -5.19
CA LEU A 257 14.41 -3.09 -5.49
C LEU A 257 15.03 -1.73 -5.16
N MET A 258 14.26 -0.66 -5.25
CA MET A 258 14.75 0.69 -4.97
C MET A 258 15.18 0.83 -3.51
N PRO A 259 16.21 1.64 -3.21
CA PRO A 259 16.61 1.89 -1.83
C PRO A 259 15.47 2.55 -1.06
N GLU A 260 15.33 2.23 0.23
CA GLU A 260 14.39 2.92 1.11
C GLU A 260 14.75 4.41 1.21
N ASN A 261 13.77 5.28 1.06
CA ASN A 261 13.93 6.72 1.15
C ASN A 261 12.57 7.38 1.45
N GLU A 262 12.29 7.64 2.72
CA GLU A 262 11.05 8.30 3.17
C GLU A 262 10.92 9.75 2.67
N GLU A 263 12.03 10.37 2.26
CA GLU A 263 12.10 11.72 1.73
C GLU A 263 12.00 11.75 0.19
N ARG A 264 11.70 10.62 -0.46
CA ARG A 264 11.56 10.56 -1.92
C ARG A 264 10.20 11.08 -2.36
N HIS A 265 10.19 11.90 -3.42
CA HIS A 265 8.94 12.36 -4.00
C HIS A 265 8.19 11.19 -4.65
N TRP A 266 6.87 11.12 -4.44
CA TRP A 266 6.00 10.10 -5.05
C TRP A 266 6.11 10.02 -6.57
N LEU A 267 6.43 11.14 -7.25
CA LEU A 267 6.67 11.16 -8.70
C LEU A 267 7.90 10.35 -9.10
N ILE A 268 8.96 10.35 -8.28
CA ILE A 268 10.13 9.51 -8.50
C ILE A 268 9.78 8.06 -8.17
N ASP A 269 9.08 7.83 -7.04
CA ASP A 269 8.63 6.49 -6.64
C ASP A 269 7.86 5.81 -7.75
N GLU A 270 6.97 6.51 -8.45
CA GLU A 270 6.18 5.92 -9.55
C GLU A 270 6.88 6.00 -10.91
N GLY A 271 7.58 7.09 -11.18
CA GLY A 271 8.18 7.36 -12.48
C GLY A 271 9.32 6.40 -12.83
N ILE A 272 10.15 6.02 -11.86
CA ILE A 272 11.26 5.08 -12.10
C ILE A 272 10.74 3.67 -12.43
N PRO A 273 9.83 3.06 -11.64
CA PRO A 273 9.15 1.82 -12.01
C PRO A 273 8.49 1.86 -13.38
N VAL A 274 7.75 2.92 -13.73
CA VAL A 274 7.15 3.02 -15.07
C VAL A 274 8.21 3.06 -16.17
N TRP A 275 9.30 3.82 -15.98
CA TRP A 275 10.37 3.90 -16.96
C TRP A 275 11.11 2.56 -17.15
N LEU A 276 11.36 1.82 -16.05
CA LEU A 276 12.09 0.55 -16.11
C LEU A 276 11.23 -0.65 -16.54
N ALA A 277 9.98 -0.70 -16.07
CA ALA A 277 9.14 -1.89 -16.14
C ALA A 277 7.82 -1.68 -16.90
N GLY A 278 7.45 -0.42 -17.18
CA GLY A 278 6.11 -0.08 -17.63
C GLY A 278 5.07 -0.19 -16.51
N SER A 279 3.80 -0.30 -16.89
CA SER A 279 2.66 -0.44 -15.98
C SER A 279 1.42 -0.95 -16.72
N MET A 280 0.49 -1.58 -16.00
CA MET A 280 -0.81 -2.03 -16.53
C MET A 280 -0.71 -2.91 -17.79
N GLY A 281 0.34 -3.72 -17.90
CA GLY A 281 0.59 -4.60 -19.06
C GLY A 281 1.15 -3.88 -20.29
N LYS A 282 1.50 -2.61 -20.18
CA LYS A 282 2.14 -1.80 -21.22
C LYS A 282 3.57 -1.47 -20.84
N THR A 283 4.46 -1.45 -21.82
CA THR A 283 5.83 -1.00 -21.69
C THR A 283 5.90 0.52 -21.48
N TYR A 284 7.04 1.02 -20.99
CA TYR A 284 7.31 2.46 -20.93
C TYR A 284 7.03 3.16 -22.27
N LYS A 285 7.46 2.57 -23.40
CA LYS A 285 7.31 3.18 -24.73
C LYS A 285 5.85 3.34 -25.13
N GLU A 286 5.03 2.33 -24.91
CA GLU A 286 3.59 2.38 -25.19
C GLU A 286 2.90 3.43 -24.32
N LEU A 287 3.20 3.44 -23.02
CA LEU A 287 2.64 4.43 -22.08
C LEU A 287 3.08 5.86 -22.41
N ALA A 288 4.33 6.06 -22.78
CA ALA A 288 4.86 7.36 -23.15
C ALA A 288 4.23 7.86 -24.47
N PHE A 289 4.01 6.95 -25.43
CA PHE A 289 3.33 7.26 -26.70
C PHE A 289 1.87 7.67 -26.49
N GLU A 290 1.11 6.90 -25.71
CA GLU A 290 -0.27 7.25 -25.37
C GLU A 290 -0.35 8.59 -24.64
N TYR A 291 0.51 8.80 -23.64
CA TYR A 291 0.60 10.07 -22.93
C TYR A 291 0.92 11.23 -23.87
N ALA A 292 1.86 11.05 -24.81
CA ALA A 292 2.26 12.09 -25.74
C ALA A 292 1.11 12.53 -26.65
N ASN A 293 0.33 11.58 -27.18
CA ASN A 293 -0.85 11.89 -28.01
C ASN A 293 -1.93 12.60 -27.19
N ASP A 294 -2.29 12.07 -26.02
CA ASP A 294 -3.27 12.70 -25.12
C ASP A 294 -2.86 14.12 -24.72
N TYR A 295 -1.56 14.35 -24.51
CA TYR A 295 -1.01 15.65 -24.16
C TYR A 295 -1.14 16.65 -25.31
N LEU A 296 -0.84 16.23 -26.55
CA LEU A 296 -0.88 17.11 -27.72
C LEU A 296 -2.31 17.47 -28.15
N ASP A 297 -3.27 16.59 -27.87
CA ASP A 297 -4.70 16.84 -28.09
C ASP A 297 -5.33 17.77 -27.04
N SER A 298 -4.60 18.12 -25.97
CA SER A 298 -5.09 18.97 -24.88
C SER A 298 -4.66 20.43 -25.03
N ASP A 299 -5.64 21.32 -25.22
CA ASP A 299 -5.45 22.78 -25.39
C ASP A 299 -4.85 23.52 -24.17
N SER A 300 -4.63 22.85 -23.03
CA SER A 300 -4.31 23.51 -21.74
C SER A 300 -3.12 22.94 -20.97
N ALA A 301 -2.31 22.09 -21.59
CA ALA A 301 -1.27 21.37 -20.87
C ALA A 301 -0.09 22.27 -20.43
N SER A 302 0.11 22.39 -19.11
CA SER A 302 1.24 23.05 -18.45
C SER A 302 1.96 22.07 -17.50
N PHE A 303 3.23 22.30 -17.15
CA PHE A 303 3.94 21.41 -16.20
C PHE A 303 3.24 21.37 -14.83
N GLY A 304 2.72 22.52 -14.38
CA GLY A 304 1.94 22.59 -13.15
C GLY A 304 0.58 21.89 -13.22
N TRP A 305 -0.01 21.78 -14.42
CA TRP A 305 -1.20 20.96 -14.68
C TRP A 305 -0.85 19.47 -14.72
N ALA A 306 0.26 19.11 -15.38
CA ALA A 306 0.74 17.73 -15.45
C ALA A 306 1.10 17.14 -14.07
N LEU A 307 1.64 17.96 -13.16
CA LEU A 307 1.86 17.60 -11.76
C LEU A 307 0.56 17.40 -10.95
N LYS A 308 -0.55 18.00 -11.40
CA LYS A 308 -1.87 17.95 -10.74
C LYS A 308 -2.82 16.95 -11.38
N CYS A 309 -2.46 16.34 -12.50
CA CYS A 309 -3.33 15.44 -13.24
C CYS A 309 -3.48 14.09 -12.54
N HIS A 310 -4.70 13.81 -12.09
CA HIS A 310 -5.09 12.53 -11.49
C HIS A 310 -5.25 11.38 -12.51
N ILE A 311 -5.19 11.63 -13.82
CA ILE A 311 -5.57 10.62 -14.84
C ILE A 311 -4.38 9.97 -15.55
N ASN A 312 -3.15 10.50 -15.51
CA ASN A 312 -1.97 9.86 -16.16
C ASN A 312 -0.61 10.45 -15.69
N CYS A 313 -0.40 10.63 -14.38
CA CYS A 313 0.84 11.23 -13.86
C CYS A 313 2.08 10.31 -13.94
N TYR A 314 1.90 8.99 -14.03
CA TYR A 314 3.04 8.06 -14.03
C TYR A 314 3.88 8.12 -15.32
N PRO A 315 3.28 8.09 -16.53
CA PRO A 315 4.04 8.26 -17.76
C PRO A 315 4.71 9.64 -17.86
N PHE A 316 4.06 10.69 -17.34
CA PHE A 316 4.63 12.05 -17.30
C PHE A 316 6.02 12.05 -16.64
N PHE A 317 6.13 11.53 -15.42
CA PHE A 317 7.41 11.58 -14.73
C PHE A 317 8.39 10.54 -15.24
N ALA A 318 7.92 9.41 -15.77
CA ALA A 318 8.79 8.46 -16.47
C ALA A 318 9.50 9.10 -17.69
N ILE A 319 8.83 10.01 -18.42
CA ILE A 319 9.46 10.79 -19.49
C ILE A 319 10.52 11.77 -18.93
N VAL A 320 10.28 12.36 -17.76
CA VAL A 320 11.30 13.18 -17.07
C VAL A 320 12.50 12.33 -16.66
N ILE A 321 12.27 11.12 -16.14
CA ILE A 321 13.34 10.15 -15.82
C ILE A 321 14.14 9.81 -17.08
N ASP A 322 13.47 9.55 -18.21
CA ASP A 322 14.10 9.24 -19.49
C ASP A 322 14.98 10.40 -19.99
N LEU A 323 14.50 11.65 -19.85
CA LEU A 323 15.29 12.85 -20.16
C LEU A 323 16.53 13.00 -19.28
N ILE A 324 16.41 12.72 -17.98
CA ILE A 324 17.54 12.78 -17.04
C ILE A 324 18.55 11.67 -17.37
N TYR A 325 18.06 10.47 -17.71
CA TYR A 325 18.89 9.37 -18.15
C TYR A 325 19.66 9.70 -19.42
N ASP A 326 19.01 10.26 -20.44
CA ASP A 326 19.70 10.67 -21.68
C ASP A 326 20.78 11.74 -21.44
N LYS A 327 20.58 12.59 -20.43
CA LYS A 327 21.52 13.67 -20.09
C LYS A 327 22.70 13.21 -19.24
N VAL A 328 22.48 12.36 -18.24
CA VAL A 328 23.44 12.07 -17.16
C VAL A 328 23.71 10.56 -16.99
N GLY A 329 22.90 9.71 -17.61
CA GLY A 329 22.94 8.26 -17.48
C GLY A 329 22.51 7.77 -16.09
N ASP A 330 22.91 6.53 -15.77
CA ASP A 330 22.51 5.87 -14.51
C ASP A 330 22.90 6.65 -13.25
N LYS A 331 23.96 7.46 -13.30
CA LYS A 331 24.38 8.31 -12.17
C LYS A 331 23.30 9.33 -11.79
N GLY A 332 22.57 9.87 -12.76
CA GLY A 332 21.46 10.78 -12.51
C GLY A 332 20.30 10.06 -11.82
N ILE A 333 19.99 8.85 -12.28
CA ILE A 333 18.88 8.04 -11.72
C ILE A 333 19.20 7.59 -10.30
N ILE A 334 20.42 7.11 -10.04
CA ILE A 334 20.87 6.74 -8.68
C ILE A 334 20.78 7.95 -7.74
N ARG A 335 21.17 9.14 -8.21
CA ARG A 335 21.05 10.35 -7.39
C ARG A 335 19.59 10.70 -7.10
N LEU A 336 18.67 10.54 -8.05
CA LEU A 336 17.24 10.72 -7.81
C LEU A 336 16.68 9.72 -6.79
N MET A 337 17.05 8.44 -6.89
CA MET A 337 16.58 7.40 -5.96
C MET A 337 16.90 7.71 -4.49
N ASN A 338 18.04 8.37 -4.23
CA ASN A 338 18.58 8.60 -2.89
C ASN A 338 18.46 10.04 -2.38
N ALA A 339 17.93 10.97 -3.18
CA ALA A 339 17.87 12.38 -2.80
C ALA A 339 16.64 12.69 -1.92
N ASP A 340 16.81 13.68 -1.03
CA ASP A 340 15.70 14.34 -0.35
C ASP A 340 14.93 15.22 -1.36
N THR A 341 13.76 14.73 -1.73
CA THR A 341 12.86 15.29 -2.75
C THR A 341 11.42 15.38 -2.24
N VAL A 342 11.22 15.41 -0.91
CA VAL A 342 9.91 15.23 -0.26
C VAL A 342 8.82 16.20 -0.76
N ASP A 343 9.23 17.37 -1.24
CA ASP A 343 8.35 18.35 -1.86
C ASP A 343 8.81 18.77 -3.27
N ASN A 344 7.91 19.44 -3.99
CA ASN A 344 8.13 19.89 -5.36
C ASN A 344 9.37 20.79 -5.49
N GLU A 345 9.67 21.68 -4.54
CA GLU A 345 10.81 22.60 -4.63
C GLU A 345 12.14 21.84 -4.47
N LYS A 346 12.21 20.90 -3.53
CA LYS A 346 13.37 20.01 -3.38
C LYS A 346 13.54 19.10 -4.59
N LEU A 347 12.44 18.61 -5.17
CA LEU A 347 12.46 17.84 -6.41
C LEU A 347 13.09 18.65 -7.56
N TYR A 348 12.60 19.87 -7.82
CA TYR A 348 13.17 20.73 -8.87
C TYR A 348 14.63 21.07 -8.61
N ARG A 349 14.98 21.39 -7.36
CA ARG A 349 16.37 21.67 -6.99
C ARG A 349 17.26 20.47 -7.29
N THR A 350 16.83 19.26 -6.93
CA THR A 350 17.57 18.03 -7.21
C THR A 350 17.74 17.80 -8.72
N ILE A 351 16.68 17.97 -9.51
CA ILE A 351 16.76 17.85 -10.97
C ILE A 351 17.74 18.89 -11.54
N TYR A 352 17.69 20.14 -11.08
CA TYR A 352 18.64 21.19 -11.46
C TYR A 352 20.07 20.80 -11.09
N GLU A 353 20.33 20.30 -9.89
CA GLU A 353 21.67 19.91 -9.48
C GLU A 353 22.21 18.68 -10.26
N ILE A 354 21.33 17.84 -10.79
CA ILE A 354 21.69 16.70 -11.63
C ILE A 354 21.97 17.14 -13.07
N THR A 355 21.11 18.00 -13.63
CA THR A 355 21.07 18.27 -15.08
C THR A 355 21.57 19.66 -15.48
N SER A 356 21.66 20.57 -14.52
CA SER A 356 21.79 22.03 -14.69
C SER A 356 20.61 22.70 -15.39
N TRP A 357 19.47 22.01 -15.55
CA TRP A 357 18.28 22.58 -16.19
C TRP A 357 17.45 23.40 -15.20
N LYS A 358 17.23 24.67 -15.54
CA LYS A 358 16.20 25.47 -14.86
C LYS A 358 14.82 24.89 -15.19
N LYS A 359 13.82 25.22 -14.38
CA LYS A 359 12.44 24.74 -14.54
C LYS A 359 11.87 24.96 -15.94
N GLU A 360 12.08 26.14 -16.53
CA GLU A 360 11.65 26.46 -17.90
C GLU A 360 12.37 25.61 -18.95
N GLU A 361 13.66 25.36 -18.77
CA GLU A 361 14.45 24.53 -19.68
C GLU A 361 14.01 23.06 -19.61
N LEU A 362 13.82 22.52 -18.40
CA LEU A 362 13.27 21.19 -18.20
C LEU A 362 11.92 21.05 -18.90
N TRP A 363 11.06 22.07 -18.80
CA TRP A 363 9.76 22.05 -19.43
C TRP A 363 9.82 22.08 -20.96
N ASN A 364 10.72 22.90 -21.54
CA ASN A 364 10.92 22.93 -22.98
C ASN A 364 11.42 21.58 -23.50
N LYS A 365 12.39 20.96 -22.80
CA LYS A 365 12.90 19.62 -23.13
C LYS A 365 11.83 18.54 -23.04
N PHE A 366 10.97 18.63 -22.04
CA PHE A 366 9.81 17.74 -21.92
C PHE A 366 8.89 17.87 -23.14
N LYS A 367 8.53 19.10 -23.53
CA LYS A 367 7.68 19.33 -24.72
C LYS A 367 8.33 18.84 -26.02
N GLU A 368 9.64 19.03 -26.17
CA GLU A 368 10.39 18.49 -27.31
C GLU A 368 10.31 16.96 -27.33
N ARG A 369 10.56 16.31 -26.18
CA ARG A 369 10.45 14.85 -26.04
C ARG A 369 9.06 14.33 -26.35
N ILE A 370 8.01 15.02 -25.92
CA ILE A 370 6.62 14.64 -26.22
C ILE A 370 6.37 14.62 -27.74
N LYS A 371 6.81 15.66 -28.46
CA LYS A 371 6.70 15.70 -29.92
C LYS A 371 7.49 14.58 -30.58
N ASP A 372 8.74 14.38 -30.15
CA ASP A 372 9.60 13.32 -30.67
C ASP A 372 9.02 11.91 -30.46
N ILE A 373 8.27 11.70 -29.37
CA ILE A 373 7.59 10.44 -29.08
C ILE A 373 6.37 10.26 -29.98
N ALA A 374 5.54 11.30 -30.15
CA ALA A 374 4.32 11.23 -30.96
C ALA A 374 4.61 11.10 -32.47
N ASP A 375 5.74 11.63 -32.95
CA ASP A 375 6.15 11.57 -34.35
C ASP A 375 6.75 10.21 -34.78
N ARG A 376 6.95 9.28 -33.84
CA ARG A 376 7.53 7.94 -34.06
C ARG A 376 6.47 6.86 -33.99
#